data_AF-A0A651GF39-F1
#
_entry.id   AF-A0A651GF39-F1
#
_cell.length_a   1.000
_cell.length_b   1.000
_cell.length_c   1.000
_cell.angle_alpha   90.00
_cell.angle_beta   90.00
_cell.angle_gamma   90.00
#
_symmetry.space_group_name_H-M   'P 1'
#
loop_
_entity.id
_entity.type
_entity.pdbx_description
1 polymer ?
#
loop_
_entity_poly.entity_id
_entity_poly.type
_entity_poly.pdbx_seq_one_letter_code
_entity_poly.pdbx_strand_id
1 'polypeptide(L)' 'MCIRGTRIPVAMIVRMVADGTTSDELLEEYPQLTADDIREALRFAATHVDQRTIALDHST' A
#
# COMPACT_ATOMS: atom_id res chain seq x y z
N MET A 1 3.84 -8.67 5.85
CA MET A 1 3.35 -9.76 4.97
C MET A 1 3.50 -9.34 3.51
N CYS A 2 3.65 -10.30 2.59
CA CYS A 2 3.84 -10.04 1.15
C CYS A 2 2.55 -10.26 0.37
N ILE A 3 2.41 -9.57 -0.76
CA ILE A 3 1.34 -9.82 -1.73
C ILE A 3 1.50 -11.24 -2.28
N ARG A 4 0.39 -11.99 -2.37
CA ARG A 4 0.38 -13.40 -2.77
C ARG A 4 1.09 -13.59 -4.11
N GLY A 5 1.98 -14.58 -4.20
CA GLY A 5 2.71 -14.86 -5.45
C GLY A 5 3.86 -13.87 -5.73
N THR A 6 4.11 -12.90 -4.85
CA THR A 6 5.20 -11.94 -4.98
C THR A 6 6.10 -11.94 -3.74
N ARG A 7 7.26 -11.30 -3.87
CA ARG A 7 8.11 -10.93 -2.72
C ARG A 7 7.91 -9.47 -2.28
N ILE A 8 6.85 -8.81 -2.77
CA ILE A 8 6.58 -7.40 -2.51
C ILE A 8 5.84 -7.28 -1.18
N PRO A 9 6.40 -6.60 -0.17
CA PRO A 9 5.73 -6.40 1.12
C PRO A 9 4.55 -5.44 0.99
N VAL A 10 3.44 -5.69 1.70
CA VAL A 10 2.30 -4.75 1.75
C VAL A 10 2.72 -3.37 2.27
N ALA A 11 3.65 -3.32 3.24
CA ALA A 11 4.18 -2.06 3.77
C ALA A 11 4.90 -1.21 2.70
N MET A 12 5.45 -1.83 1.67
CA MET A 12 6.09 -1.12 0.56
C MET A 12 5.05 -0.38 -0.27
N ILE A 13 3.97 -1.07 -0.67
CA ILE A 13 2.85 -0.46 -1.41
C ILE A 13 2.23 0.70 -0.61
N VAL A 14 1.98 0.49 0.69
CA VAL A 14 1.42 1.54 1.55
C VAL A 14 2.34 2.76 1.61
N ARG A 15 3.67 2.55 1.70
CA ARG A 15 4.63 3.66 1.71
C ARG A 15 4.63 4.42 0.40
N MET A 16 4.73 3.73 -0.74
CA MET A 16 4.75 4.38 -2.05
C MET A 16 3.47 5.20 -2.29
N VAL A 17 2.31 4.65 -1.95
CA VAL A 17 1.04 5.39 -2.04
C VAL A 17 1.03 6.60 -1.10
N ALA A 18 1.57 6.48 0.12
CA ALA A 18 1.69 7.60 1.04
C ALA A 18 2.66 8.68 0.54
N ASP A 19 3.70 8.30 -0.21
CA ASP A 19 4.66 9.21 -0.86
C ASP A 19 4.11 9.82 -2.16
N GLY A 20 2.88 9.47 -2.57
CA GLY A 20 2.17 10.05 -3.71
C GLY A 20 2.24 9.24 -5.00
N THR A 21 2.84 8.04 -4.98
CA THR A 21 2.87 7.15 -6.15
C THR A 21 1.46 6.68 -6.49
N THR A 22 1.10 6.81 -7.77
CA THR A 22 -0.19 6.36 -8.30
C THR A 22 -0.20 4.84 -8.53
N SER A 23 -1.39 4.27 -8.61
CA SER A 23 -1.53 2.85 -8.95
C SER A 23 -0.96 2.49 -10.32
N ASP A 24 -1.06 3.38 -11.31
CA ASP A 24 -0.50 3.14 -12.65
C ASP A 24 1.03 3.10 -12.61
N GLU A 25 1.66 4.06 -11.93
CA GLU A 25 3.12 4.05 -11.72
C GLU A 25 3.60 2.81 -10.96
N LEU A 26 2.83 2.34 -9.98
CA LEU A 26 3.11 1.08 -9.27
C LEU A 26 3.06 -0.14 -10.20
N LEU A 27 2.12 -0.18 -11.15
CA LEU A 27 2.00 -1.27 -12.11
C LEU A 27 3.09 -1.20 -13.18
N GLU A 28 3.55 -0.01 -13.54
CA GLU A 28 4.71 0.18 -14.41
C GLU A 28 6.01 -0.28 -13.73
N GLU A 29 6.22 0.07 -12.46
CA GLU A 29 7.42 -0.32 -11.70
C GLU A 29 7.41 -1.81 -11.32
N TYR A 30 6.24 -2.37 -11.03
CA TYR A 30 6.05 -3.78 -10.66
C TYR A 30 5.03 -4.47 -11.58
N PRO A 31 5.42 -4.85 -12.82
CA PRO A 31 4.52 -5.47 -13.79
C PRO A 31 3.90 -6.80 -13.36
N GLN A 32 4.44 -7.44 -12.31
CA GLN A 32 3.89 -8.63 -11.69
C GLN A 32 2.69 -8.36 -10.78
N LEU A 33 2.41 -7.10 -10.45
CA LEU A 33 1.24 -6.70 -9.69
C LEU A 33 0.03 -6.53 -10.60
N THR A 34 -1.13 -6.76 -10.02
CA THR A 34 -2.41 -6.34 -10.60
C THR A 34 -2.98 -5.18 -9.80
N ALA A 35 -3.93 -4.45 -10.40
CA ALA A 35 -4.65 -3.40 -9.69
C ALA A 35 -5.39 -3.94 -8.45
N ASP A 36 -5.80 -5.22 -8.47
CA ASP A 36 -6.46 -5.86 -7.33
C ASP A 36 -5.48 -6.18 -6.20
N ASP A 37 -4.24 -6.56 -6.51
CA ASP A 37 -3.19 -6.75 -5.49
C ASP A 37 -2.93 -5.46 -4.69
N ILE A 38 -2.90 -4.31 -5.39
CA ILE A 38 -2.75 -2.99 -4.76
C ILE A 38 -3.95 -2.71 -3.84
N ARG A 39 -5.18 -2.93 -4.31
CA ARG A 39 -6.40 -2.74 -3.51
C ARG A 39 -6.44 -3.66 -2.29
N GLU A 40 -6.08 -4.92 -2.45
CA GLU A 40 -6.03 -5.88 -1.33
C GLU A 40 -4.97 -5.50 -0.31
N ALA A 41 -3.78 -5.07 -0.75
CA ALA A 41 -2.72 -4.58 0.13
C ALA A 41 -3.18 -3.39 0.97
N LEU A 42 -3.82 -2.40 0.35
CA LEU A 42 -4.36 -1.22 1.03
C LEU A 42 -5.51 -1.59 1.98
N ARG A 43 -6.42 -2.47 1.57
CA ARG A 43 -7.51 -2.95 2.42
C ARG A 43 -6.97 -3.68 3.65
N PHE A 44 -6.00 -4.56 3.45
CA PHE A 44 -5.34 -5.24 4.57
C PHE A 44 -4.73 -4.22 5.53
N ALA A 45 -3.97 -3.25 5.01
CA ALA A 45 -3.36 -2.23 5.84
C ALA A 45 -4.41 -1.47 6.66
N ALA A 46 -5.51 -1.04 6.02
CA ALA A 46 -6.62 -0.37 6.67
C ALA A 46 -7.22 -1.20 7.82
N THR A 47 -7.51 -2.49 7.61
CA THR A 47 -8.04 -3.38 8.67
C THR A 47 -7.07 -3.55 9.86
N HIS A 48 -5.76 -3.39 9.65
CA HIS A 48 -4.76 -3.58 10.72
C HIS A 48 -4.42 -2.30 11.48
N VAL A 49 -4.67 -1.12 10.89
CA VAL A 49 -4.48 0.17 11.57
C VAL A 49 -5.75 0.68 12.26
N ASP A 50 -6.92 0.13 11.91
CA ASP A 50 -8.24 0.52 12.43
C ASP A 50 -8.33 0.52 13.98
N GLN A 51 -7.48 -0.23 14.66
CA GLN A 51 -7.50 -0.32 16.13
C GLN A 51 -6.84 0.87 16.86
N ARG A 52 -6.27 1.86 16.16
CA ARG A 52 -5.62 3.03 16.78
C ARG A 52 -5.89 4.31 16.01
N THR A 53 -6.76 5.16 16.54
CA THR A 53 -6.87 6.56 16.09
C THR A 53 -5.64 7.33 16.55
N ILE A 54 -4.84 7.83 15.61
CA ILE A 54 -3.75 8.77 15.87
C ILE A 54 -4.17 10.16 15.39
N ALA A 55 -3.78 11.20 16.13
CA ALA A 55 -3.89 12.55 15.61
C ALA A 55 -2.91 12.69 14.43
N LEU A 56 -3.42 13.06 13.26
CA LEU A 56 -2.58 13.37 12.11
C LEU A 56 -1.94 14.74 12.36
N ASP A 57 -0.63 14.75 12.56
CA ASP A 57 0.12 16.00 12.61
C ASP A 57 0.30 16.51 11.18
N HIS A 58 -0.27 17.68 10.88
CA HIS A 58 -0.13 18.38 9.61
C HIS A 58 1.02 19.39 9.62
N SER A 59 2.02 19.20 10.47
CA SER A 59 3.22 20.04 10.50
C SER A 59 4.03 19.81 9.22
N THR A 60 3.80 20.72 8.25
CA THR A 60 4.59 20.89 7.03
C THR A 60 5.86 21.67 7.33
#